data_AF-A0A0M1J8Q3-F1
#
_entry.id   AF-A0A0M1J8Q3-F1
#
_cell.length_a   1.000
_cell.length_b   1.000
_cell.length_c   1.000
_cell.angle_alpha   90.00
_cell.angle_beta   90.00
_cell.angle_gamma   90.00
#
_symmetry.space_group_name_H-M   'P 1'
#
loop_
_entity.id
_entity.type
_entity.pdbx_description
1 polymer ?
#
loop_
_entity_poly.entity_id
_entity_poly.type
_entity_poly.pdbx_seq_one_letter_code
_entity_poly.pdbx_strand_id
1 'polypeptide(L)' 'MYDLQITDDVATQLYKLAKYRNMTAIDLIGQLIKLHSAKITKRENLKSFFAPYQRNMTEFEFDR' A
#
# COMPACT_ATOMS: atom_id res chain seq x y z
N MET A 1 -1.16 -2.97 -23.76
CA MET A 1 -0.08 -3.27 -22.80
C MET A 1 0.22 -1.95 -22.11
N TYR A 2 -0.04 -1.81 -20.81
CA TYR A 2 0.25 -0.56 -20.10
C TYR A 2 1.74 -0.56 -19.76
N ASP A 3 2.52 0.34 -20.36
CA ASP A 3 3.93 0.51 -20.01
C ASP A 3 4.04 1.26 -18.69
N LEU A 4 4.60 0.60 -17.68
CA LEU A 4 4.85 1.20 -16.38
C LEU A 4 6.18 1.94 -16.45
N GLN A 5 6.15 3.28 -16.48
CA GLN A 5 7.36 4.07 -16.41
C GLN A 5 7.89 4.08 -14.98
N ILE A 6 9.11 3.55 -14.80
CA ILE A 6 9.84 3.56 -13.54
C ILE A 6 11.23 4.14 -13.77
N THR A 7 11.82 4.71 -12.72
CA THR A 7 13.20 5.21 -12.79
C THR A 7 14.20 4.06 -12.84
N ASP A 8 15.38 4.31 -13.40
CA ASP A 8 16.45 3.31 -13.52
C ASP A 8 16.90 2.74 -12.16
N ASP A 9 16.89 3.55 -11.12
CA ASP A 9 17.20 3.11 -9.75
C ASP A 9 16.16 2.11 -9.24
N VAL A 10 14.87 2.40 -9.44
CA VAL A 10 13.78 1.50 -9.05
C VAL A 10 13.83 0.21 -9.87
N ALA A 11 14.12 0.28 -11.17
CA ALA A 11 14.32 -0.90 -12.02
C ALA A 11 15.46 -1.79 -11.50
N THR A 12 16.59 -1.17 -11.10
CA THR A 12 17.74 -1.85 -10.52
C THR A 12 17.39 -2.55 -9.20
N GLN A 13 16.65 -1.87 -8.33
CA GLN A 13 16.21 -2.43 -7.05
C GLN A 13 15.25 -3.61 -7.25
N LEU A 14 14.27 -3.47 -8.16
CA LEU A 14 13.33 -4.55 -8.49
C LEU A 14 14.06 -5.78 -9.05
N TYR A 15 15.03 -5.58 -9.94
CA TYR A 15 15.82 -6.67 -10.49
C TYR A 15 16.62 -7.42 -9.40
N LYS A 16 17.31 -6.69 -8.52
CA LYS A 16 18.06 -7.29 -7.40
C LYS A 16 17.15 -8.07 -6.46
N LEU A 17 15.98 -7.52 -6.13
CA LEU A 17 15.01 -8.15 -5.24
C LEU A 17 14.40 -9.41 -5.86
N ALA A 18 14.08 -9.36 -7.16
CA ALA A 18 13.55 -10.50 -7.91
C ALA A 18 14.56 -11.65 -7.94
N LYS A 19 15.84 -11.34 -8.19
CA LYS A 19 16.94 -12.31 -8.13
C LYS A 19 17.11 -12.92 -6.75
N TYR A 20 17.09 -12.11 -5.68
CA TYR A 20 17.18 -12.60 -4.30
C TYR A 20 16.05 -13.58 -3.95
N ARG A 21 14.85 -13.34 -4.48
CA ARG A 21 13.66 -14.18 -4.23
C ARG A 21 13.48 -15.31 -5.24
N ASN A 22 14.43 -15.53 -6.15
CA ASN A 22 14.34 -16.53 -7.23
C ASN A 22 13.01 -16.44 -8.03
N MET A 23 12.59 -15.23 -8.40
CA MET A 23 11.37 -14.99 -9.17
C MET A 23 11.62 -14.01 -10.32
N THR A 24 10.70 -13.94 -11.27
CA THR A 24 10.79 -12.94 -12.35
C THR A 24 10.42 -11.56 -11.81
N ALA A 25 10.93 -10.51 -12.47
CA ALA A 25 10.58 -9.14 -12.13
C ALA A 25 9.07 -8.87 -12.28
N ILE A 26 8.43 -9.50 -13.27
CA ILE A 26 6.98 -9.39 -13.52
C ILE A 26 6.20 -10.00 -12.35
N ASP A 27 6.58 -11.20 -11.91
CA ASP A 27 5.92 -11.86 -10.77
C ASP A 27 6.07 -11.05 -9.48
N LEU A 28 7.27 -10.49 -9.27
CA LEU A 28 7.53 -9.62 -8.12
C LEU A 28 6.64 -8.37 -8.17
N ILE A 29 6.56 -7.70 -9.32
CA ILE A 29 5.71 -6.51 -9.50
C ILE A 29 4.25 -6.87 -9.24
N GLY A 30 3.77 -8.01 -9.77
CA GLY A 30 2.42 -8.51 -9.52
C GLY A 30 2.14 -8.74 -8.03
N GLN A 31 3.07 -9.34 -7.28
CA GLN A 31 2.94 -9.52 -5.84
C GLN A 31 2.92 -8.19 -5.08
N LEU A 32 3.77 -7.24 -5.46
CA LEU A 32 3.82 -5.91 -4.84
C LEU A 32 2.52 -5.14 -5.05
N ILE A 33 1.97 -5.16 -6.27
CA ILE A 33 0.67 -4.54 -6.58
C ILE A 33 -0.43 -5.18 -5.73
N LYS A 34 -0.47 -6.52 -5.64
CA LYS A 34 -1.46 -7.24 -4.82
C LYS A 34 -1.35 -6.91 -3.34
N LEU A 35 -0.13 -6.79 -2.82
CA LEU A 35 0.11 -6.46 -1.42
C LEU A 35 -0.30 -5.01 -1.13
N HIS A 36 -0.02 -4.10 -2.06
CA HIS A 36 -0.43 -2.70 -1.95
C HIS A 36 -1.95 -2.54 -1.99
N SER A 37 -2.63 -3.21 -2.92
CA SER A 37 -4.10 -3.15 -3.00
C SER A 37 -4.76 -3.72 -1.75
N ALA A 38 -4.28 -4.85 -1.23
CA ALA A 38 -4.76 -5.41 0.04
C ALA A 38 -4.55 -4.44 1.22
N LYS A 39 -3.41 -3.73 1.27
CA LYS A 39 -3.15 -2.71 2.30
C LYS A 39 -4.10 -1.52 2.19
N ILE A 40 -4.38 -1.04 0.98
CA ILE A 40 -5.37 0.02 0.74
C ILE A 40 -6.76 -0.45 1.19
N THR A 41 -7.22 -1.62 0.74
CA THR A 41 -8.53 -2.15 1.12
C THR A 41 -8.66 -2.31 2.63
N LYS A 42 -7.62 -2.82 3.31
CA LYS A 42 -7.62 -2.94 4.77
C LYS A 42 -7.73 -1.57 5.44
N ARG A 43 -7.02 -0.55 4.94
CA ARG A 43 -7.11 0.82 5.44
C ARG A 43 -8.53 1.38 5.30
N GLU A 44 -9.14 1.23 4.12
CA GLU A 44 -10.51 1.72 3.88
C GLU A 44 -11.53 0.96 4.74
N ASN A 45 -11.38 -0.35 4.89
CA ASN A 45 -12.25 -1.14 5.76
C ASN A 45 -12.14 -0.71 7.22
N LEU A 46 -10.92 -0.44 7.72
CA LEU A 46 -10.73 0.07 9.08
C LEU A 46 -11.36 1.46 9.22
N LYS A 47 -11.18 2.34 8.24
CA LYS A 47 -11.79 3.68 8.24
C LYS A 47 -13.32 3.58 8.32
N SER A 48 -13.94 2.73 7.50
CA SER A 48 -15.38 2.49 7.51
C SER A 48 -15.86 1.82 8.80
N PHE A 49 -15.10 0.86 9.33
CA PHE A 49 -15.42 0.19 10.60
C PHE A 49 -15.43 1.16 11.76
N PHE A 50 -14.49 2.12 11.80
CA PHE A 50 -14.42 3.12 12.85
C PHE A 50 -15.32 4.34 12.63
N ALA A 51 -15.91 4.51 11.44
CA ALA A 51 -16.75 5.66 11.12
C ALA A 51 -17.92 5.87 12.12
N PRO A 52 -18.65 4.84 12.58
CA PRO A 52 -19.69 5.01 13.60
C PRO A 52 -19.16 5.40 14.99
N TYR A 53 -17.88 5.12 15.26
CA TYR A 53 -17.21 5.42 16.53
C TYR A 53 -16.43 6.73 16.49
N GLN A 54 -16.35 7.40 15.34
CA GLN A 54 -15.85 8.77 15.25
C GLN A 54 -16.88 9.67 15.93
N ARG A 55 -16.72 9.86 17.26
CA ARG A 55 -17.44 10.91 17.98
C ARG A 55 -17.09 12.25 17.36
N ASN A 56 -18.09 13.11 17.21
CA ASN A 56 -17.88 14.51 16.89
C ASN A 56 -17.09 15.11 18.08
N MET A 57 -15.77 15.23 17.93
CA MET A 57 -14.87 15.78 18.97
C MET A 57 -15.03 17.31 19.10
N THR A 58 -15.94 17.91 18.34
CA THR A 58 -16.30 19.32 18.37
C THR A 58 -16.84 19.78 19.72
N GLU A 59 -17.40 18.86 20.52
CA GLU A 59 -17.90 19.13 21.87
C GLU A 59 -16.96 18.63 22.98
N PHE A 60 -15.79 18.08 22.63
CA PHE A 60 -14.81 17.59 23.59
C PHE A 60 -13.81 18.70 23.91
N GLU A 61 -14.17 19.58 24.84
CA GLU A 61 -13.19 20.47 25.47
C GLU A 61 -12.33 19.64 26.44
N PHE A 62 -11.02 19.58 26.16
CA PHE A 62 -10.06 19.12 27.16
C PHE A 62 -9.92 20.23 28.19
N ASP A 63 -10.63 20.11 29.32
CA ASP A 63 -10.28 20.87 30.52
C ASP A 63 -8.84 20.53 30.90
N ARG A 64 -7.97 21.54 30.84
CA ARG A 64 -6.56 21.48 31.25
C ARG A 64 -6.43 21.68 32.76
#